data_AF-A0A919LKS9-F1
#
_entry.id   AF-A0A919LKS9-F1
#
_cell.length_a   1.000
_cell.length_b   1.000
_cell.length_c   1.000
_cell.angle_alpha   90.00
_cell.angle_beta   90.00
_cell.angle_gamma   90.00
#
_symmetry.space_group_name_H-M   'P 1'
#
loop_
_entity.id
_entity.type
_entity.pdbx_description
1 polymer ?
#
loop_
_entity_poly.entity_id
_entity_poly.type
_entity_poly.pdbx_seq_one_letter_code
_entity_poly.pdbx_strand_id
1 'polypeptide(L)'
;MEQVSAENARAEYVRPAPETAAAPTDVDPRSVRLITALVFAAKSDGHIDDHERANIETQLRAANIDVQARVLIDRALAQPLDPQRLAEGIIDPQEALEIYYVSCAVIDIDHFMERSYLNALGDALALPKDVRADIEQDIQSQKQALSV
;
A
#
# COMPACT_ATOMS: atom_id res chain seq x y z
N MET A 1 -59.72 -42.05 27.07
CA MET A 1 -58.60 -42.96 26.81
C MET A 1 -58.22 -42.73 25.36
N GLU A 2 -57.46 -41.67 25.07
CA GLU A 2 -56.00 -41.58 25.27
C GLU A 2 -55.30 -42.74 24.57
N GLN A 3 -54.85 -42.50 23.33
CA GLN A 3 -53.62 -43.08 22.80
C GLN A 3 -53.12 -42.21 21.62
N VAL A 4 -51.92 -41.69 21.82
CA VAL A 4 -51.09 -40.84 20.96
C VAL A 4 -50.02 -41.72 20.30
N SER A 5 -49.56 -41.32 19.11
CA SER A 5 -48.32 -41.71 18.38
C SER A 5 -48.59 -42.54 17.12
N ALA A 6 -48.07 -42.21 15.93
CA ALA A 6 -47.13 -41.20 15.53
C ALA A 6 -47.22 -41.02 14.00
N GLU A 7 -47.30 -39.80 13.51
CA GLU A 7 -46.83 -39.46 12.15
C GLU A 7 -46.68 -37.93 12.03
N ASN A 8 -45.65 -37.40 12.68
CA ASN A 8 -45.28 -35.99 12.54
C ASN A 8 -44.35 -35.86 11.31
N ALA A 9 -44.94 -35.97 10.13
CA ALA A 9 -44.26 -35.74 8.86
C ALA A 9 -44.52 -34.31 8.40
N ARG A 10 -43.51 -33.44 8.57
CA ARG A 10 -43.13 -32.32 7.68
C ARG A 10 -42.01 -31.53 8.37
N ALA A 11 -40.77 -31.95 8.11
CA ALA A 11 -39.62 -31.09 8.30
C ALA A 11 -39.77 -29.90 7.35
N GLU A 12 -40.01 -28.72 7.93
CA GLU A 12 -40.07 -27.46 7.22
C GLU A 12 -38.65 -27.16 6.69
N TYR A 13 -38.45 -27.39 5.40
CA TYR A 13 -37.22 -27.07 4.69
C TYR A 13 -37.07 -25.54 4.68
N VAL A 14 -36.37 -25.01 5.69
CA VAL A 14 -35.89 -23.62 5.72
C VAL A 14 -35.01 -23.43 4.49
N ARG A 15 -35.52 -22.73 3.48
CA ARG A 15 -34.70 -22.24 2.38
C ARG A 15 -33.66 -21.30 2.98
N PRO A 16 -32.34 -21.50 2.76
CA PRO A 16 -31.41 -20.43 3.09
C PRO A 16 -31.78 -19.21 2.23
N ALA A 17 -32.04 -18.09 2.92
CA ALA A 17 -32.13 -16.76 2.33
C ALA A 17 -30.85 -16.49 1.51
N PRO A 18 -30.91 -15.65 0.46
CA PRO A 18 -29.77 -15.42 -0.41
C PRO A 18 -28.57 -15.02 0.45
N GLU A 19 -27.49 -15.79 0.35
CA GLU A 19 -26.19 -15.36 0.84
C GLU A 19 -25.97 -13.97 0.27
N THR A 20 -25.99 -12.99 1.17
CA THR A 20 -25.63 -11.61 0.92
C THR A 20 -24.43 -11.60 0.01
N ALA A 21 -24.60 -11.02 -1.17
CA ALA A 21 -23.55 -10.70 -2.11
C ALA A 21 -22.29 -10.29 -1.33
N ALA A 22 -21.17 -10.95 -1.64
CA ALA A 22 -19.86 -10.58 -1.11
C ALA A 22 -19.76 -9.05 -1.12
N ALA A 23 -19.55 -8.47 0.05
CA ALA A 23 -19.28 -7.04 0.20
C ALA A 23 -18.14 -6.64 -0.75
N PRO A 24 -18.10 -5.41 -1.27
CA PRO A 24 -17.01 -4.97 -2.13
C PRO A 24 -15.68 -5.27 -1.44
N THR A 25 -14.75 -5.86 -2.18
CA THR A 25 -13.34 -5.99 -1.79
C THR A 25 -12.74 -4.58 -1.74
N ASP A 26 -13.09 -3.80 -0.73
CA ASP A 26 -12.44 -2.53 -0.45
C ASP A 26 -11.01 -2.86 -0.02
N VAL A 27 -10.05 -2.46 -0.86
CA VAL A 27 -8.64 -2.55 -0.54
C VAL A 27 -8.38 -1.69 0.69
N ASP A 28 -7.68 -2.25 1.67
CA ASP A 28 -7.27 -1.54 2.87
C ASP A 28 -6.58 -0.20 2.53
N PRO A 29 -7.06 0.96 3.04
CA PRO A 29 -6.50 2.27 2.74
C PRO A 29 -5.01 2.40 3.08
N ARG A 30 -4.55 1.72 4.13
CA ARG A 30 -3.12 1.69 4.50
C ARG A 30 -2.30 0.99 3.42
N SER A 31 -2.75 -0.17 2.95
CA SER A 31 -2.13 -0.88 1.83
C SER A 31 -2.06 -0.01 0.56
N VAL A 32 -3.11 0.75 0.26
CA VAL A 32 -3.11 1.71 -0.87
C VAL A 32 -2.04 2.78 -0.68
N ARG A 33 -1.93 3.37 0.52
CA ARG A 33 -0.91 4.40 0.83
C ARG A 33 0.51 3.84 0.73
N LEU A 34 0.77 2.64 1.25
CA LEU A 34 2.11 2.02 1.19
C LEU A 34 2.54 1.74 -0.26
N ILE A 35 1.63 1.22 -1.10
CA ILE A 35 1.92 1.01 -2.53
C ILE A 35 2.15 2.34 -3.23
N THR A 36 1.34 3.36 -2.92
CA THR A 36 1.51 4.70 -3.49
C THR A 36 2.85 5.31 -3.08
N ALA A 37 3.26 5.14 -1.82
CA ALA A 37 4.54 5.60 -1.29
C ALA A 37 5.73 4.94 -1.99
N LEU A 38 5.65 3.62 -2.21
CA LEU A 38 6.66 2.87 -2.97
C LEU A 38 6.85 3.45 -4.38
N VAL A 39 5.75 3.71 -5.08
CA VAL A 39 5.78 4.25 -6.45
C VAL A 39 6.25 5.71 -6.47
N PHE A 40 5.82 6.53 -5.52
CA PHE A 40 6.25 7.92 -5.41
C PHE A 40 7.74 8.01 -5.09
N ALA A 41 8.23 7.15 -4.21
CA ALA A 41 9.64 7.05 -3.89
C ALA A 41 10.47 6.69 -5.14
N ALA A 42 10.03 5.70 -5.92
CA ALA A 42 10.68 5.34 -7.18
C ALA A 42 10.64 6.47 -8.23
N LYS A 43 9.61 7.32 -8.22
CA LYS A 43 9.48 8.48 -9.12
C LYS A 43 10.31 9.70 -8.71
N SER A 44 10.86 9.70 -7.49
CA SER A 44 11.40 10.91 -6.88
C SER A 44 12.69 11.43 -7.54
N ASP A 45 13.36 10.60 -8.35
CA ASP A 45 14.50 10.99 -9.17
C ASP A 45 14.12 11.83 -10.41
N GLY A 46 12.83 11.88 -10.75
CA GLY A 46 12.26 12.64 -11.86
C GLY A 46 12.22 11.94 -13.22
N HIS A 47 12.50 10.63 -13.32
CA HIS A 47 12.81 9.98 -14.59
C HIS A 47 11.84 8.90 -15.12
N ILE A 48 10.63 8.74 -14.56
CA ILE A 48 9.69 7.76 -15.15
C ILE A 48 9.08 8.27 -16.46
N ASP A 49 9.59 7.74 -17.58
CA ASP A 49 9.00 7.91 -18.90
C ASP A 49 7.96 6.82 -19.25
N ASP A 50 7.25 7.01 -20.37
CA ASP A 50 6.20 6.08 -20.82
C ASP A 50 6.72 4.67 -21.14
N HIS A 51 7.99 4.55 -21.55
CA HIS A 51 8.60 3.26 -21.85
C HIS A 51 8.98 2.52 -20.56
N GLU A 52 9.50 3.23 -19.57
CA GLU A 52 9.76 2.69 -18.24
C GLU A 52 8.47 2.25 -17.56
N ARG A 53 7.39 3.04 -17.67
CA ARG A 53 6.05 2.63 -17.24
C ARG A 53 5.62 1.31 -17.90
N ALA A 54 5.70 1.20 -19.22
CA ALA A 54 5.28 0.00 -19.94
C ALA A 54 6.11 -1.25 -19.54
N ASN A 55 7.39 -1.05 -19.26
CA ASN A 55 8.29 -2.10 -18.77
C ASN A 55 7.94 -2.54 -17.35
N ILE A 56 7.69 -1.59 -16.44
CA ILE A 56 7.22 -1.87 -15.09
C ILE A 56 5.92 -2.69 -15.14
N GLU A 57 4.93 -2.27 -15.93
CA GLU A 57 3.68 -3.01 -16.10
C GLU A 57 3.89 -4.45 -16.59
N THR A 58 4.81 -4.65 -17.52
CA THR A 58 5.14 -5.97 -18.08
C THR A 58 5.84 -6.86 -17.06
N GLN A 59 6.83 -6.33 -16.35
CA GLN A 59 7.54 -7.08 -15.31
C GLN A 59 6.61 -7.50 -14.19
N LEU A 60 5.75 -6.60 -13.75
CA LEU A 60 4.84 -6.92 -12.67
C LEU A 60 3.80 -7.98 -13.12
N ARG A 61 3.37 -8.00 -14.39
CA ARG A 61 2.54 -9.09 -14.96
C ARG A 61 3.29 -10.42 -14.96
N ALA A 62 4.55 -10.41 -15.38
CA ALA A 62 5.42 -11.59 -15.40
C ALA A 62 5.70 -12.14 -13.98
N ALA A 63 5.72 -11.26 -12.97
CA ALA A 63 5.89 -11.62 -11.57
C ALA A 63 4.61 -12.15 -10.89
N ASN A 64 3.52 -12.38 -11.62
CA ASN A 64 2.23 -12.85 -11.09
C ASN A 64 1.69 -11.99 -9.93
N ILE A 65 1.99 -10.69 -9.92
CA ILE A 65 1.46 -9.77 -8.92
C ILE A 65 -0.05 -9.61 -9.10
N ASP A 66 -0.76 -9.61 -7.96
CA ASP A 66 -2.21 -9.52 -7.89
C ASP A 66 -2.78 -8.34 -8.71
N VAL A 67 -3.94 -8.56 -9.34
CA VAL A 67 -4.59 -7.59 -10.21
C VAL A 67 -4.94 -6.30 -9.47
N GLN A 68 -5.30 -6.38 -8.18
CA GLN A 68 -5.58 -5.18 -7.38
C GLN A 68 -4.31 -4.39 -7.13
N ALA A 69 -3.20 -5.05 -6.78
CA ALA A 69 -1.90 -4.40 -6.62
C ALA A 69 -1.43 -3.74 -7.93
N ARG A 70 -1.67 -4.37 -9.09
CA ARG A 70 -1.42 -3.75 -10.41
C ARG A 70 -2.18 -2.44 -10.57
N VAL A 71 -3.49 -2.46 -10.36
CA VAL A 71 -4.35 -1.27 -10.52
C VAL A 71 -3.89 -0.12 -9.61
N LEU A 72 -3.44 -0.43 -8.39
CA LEU A 72 -2.92 0.58 -7.46
C LEU A 72 -1.61 1.19 -7.94
N ILE A 73 -0.69 0.36 -8.45
CA ILE A 73 0.58 0.82 -9.03
C ILE A 73 0.32 1.70 -10.24
N ASP A 74 -0.56 1.29 -11.17
CA ASP A 74 -0.86 2.05 -12.38
C ASP A 74 -1.47 3.43 -12.04
N ARG A 75 -2.38 3.46 -11.06
CA ARG A 75 -2.97 4.69 -10.53
C ARG A 75 -1.92 5.58 -9.87
N ALA A 76 -1.00 5.04 -9.08
CA ALA A 76 0.06 5.81 -8.43
C ALA A 76 1.07 6.36 -9.45
N LEU A 77 1.42 5.57 -10.47
CA LEU A 77 2.29 6.03 -11.55
C LEU A 77 1.68 7.22 -12.28
N ALA A 78 0.35 7.24 -12.47
CA ALA A 78 -0.36 8.29 -13.22
C ALA A 78 -0.58 9.58 -12.43
N GLN A 79 -0.39 9.55 -11.11
CA GLN A 79 -0.54 10.71 -10.25
C GLN A 79 0.71 11.61 -10.30
N PRO A 80 0.57 12.93 -10.11
CA PRO A 80 1.74 13.76 -9.83
C PRO A 80 2.43 13.31 -8.54
N LEU A 81 3.73 13.56 -8.44
CA LEU A 81 4.48 13.28 -7.22
C LEU A 81 4.05 14.28 -6.13
N ASP A 82 3.21 13.84 -5.20
CA ASP A 82 2.62 14.67 -4.15
C ASP A 82 2.72 14.00 -2.76
N PRO A 83 3.74 14.32 -1.97
CA PRO A 83 3.92 13.74 -0.63
C PRO A 83 2.77 14.06 0.35
N GLN A 84 2.03 15.17 0.18
CA GLN A 84 0.92 15.52 1.07
C GLN A 84 -0.21 14.50 0.98
N ARG A 85 -0.44 13.96 -0.21
CA ARG A 85 -1.44 12.93 -0.46
C ARG A 85 -1.22 11.66 0.36
N LEU A 86 0.04 11.31 0.62
CA LEU A 86 0.36 10.12 1.42
C LEU A 86 0.00 10.32 2.90
N ALA A 87 -0.02 11.57 3.39
CA ALA A 87 -0.40 11.89 4.76
C ALA A 87 -1.92 12.02 4.95
N GLU A 88 -2.69 12.13 3.87
CA GLU A 88 -4.15 12.31 3.93
C GLU A 88 -4.83 11.16 4.69
N GLY A 89 -5.56 11.50 5.75
CA GLY A 89 -6.35 10.55 6.53
C GLY A 89 -5.52 9.57 7.37
N ILE A 90 -4.23 9.84 7.60
CA ILE A 90 -3.46 9.08 8.59
C ILE A 90 -3.88 9.53 9.99
N ILE A 91 -4.23 8.56 10.82
CA ILE A 91 -4.56 8.76 12.24
C ILE A 91 -3.51 8.11 13.13
N ASP A 92 -2.93 7.00 12.67
CA ASP A 92 -1.93 6.22 13.40
C ASP A 92 -0.50 6.74 13.12
N PRO A 93 0.23 7.21 14.13
CA PRO A 93 1.63 7.61 13.97
C PRO A 93 2.54 6.47 13.45
N GLN A 94 2.22 5.21 13.72
CA GLN A 94 2.99 4.08 13.19
C GLN A 94 2.89 3.98 11.67
N GLU A 95 1.70 4.24 11.11
CA GLU A 95 1.53 4.26 9.66
C GLU A 95 2.36 5.36 8.99
N ALA A 96 2.45 6.54 9.61
CA ALA A 96 3.31 7.62 9.12
C ALA A 96 4.80 7.19 9.10
N LEU A 97 5.26 6.51 10.16
CA LEU A 97 6.63 5.99 10.22
C LEU A 97 6.88 4.95 9.12
N GLU A 98 5.94 4.03 8.89
CA GLU A 98 6.05 3.00 7.86
C GLU A 98 6.13 3.59 6.46
N ILE A 99 5.28 4.58 6.13
CA ILE A 99 5.31 5.25 4.84
C ILE A 99 6.65 5.93 4.58
N TYR A 100 7.21 6.60 5.61
CA TYR A 100 8.52 7.22 5.51
C TYR A 100 9.62 6.16 5.34
N TYR A 101 9.60 5.10 6.15
CA TYR A 101 10.56 3.99 6.09
C TYR A 101 10.58 3.31 4.72
N VAL A 102 9.41 2.96 4.18
CA VAL A 102 9.26 2.36 2.85
C VAL A 102 9.83 3.28 1.77
N SER A 103 9.59 4.59 1.88
CA SER A 103 10.12 5.56 0.92
C SER A 103 11.65 5.63 0.97
N CYS A 104 12.25 5.65 2.17
CA CYS A 104 13.71 5.60 2.34
C CYS A 104 14.32 4.29 1.82
N ALA A 105 13.63 3.16 1.97
CA ALA A 105 14.12 1.88 1.49
C ALA A 105 14.26 1.84 -0.03
N VAL A 106 13.33 2.47 -0.76
CA VAL A 106 13.34 2.54 -2.23
C VAL A 106 14.33 3.58 -2.75
N ILE A 107 14.44 4.73 -2.10
CA ILE A 107 15.26 5.84 -2.55
C ILE A 107 16.72 5.64 -2.18
N ASP A 108 17.63 5.82 -3.14
CA ASP A 108 19.03 6.07 -2.88
C ASP A 108 19.22 7.58 -2.75
N ILE A 109 19.53 8.09 -1.55
CA ILE A 109 19.51 9.55 -1.26
C ILE A 109 20.80 10.23 -1.73
N ASP A 110 21.10 10.10 -3.02
CA ASP A 110 22.32 10.63 -3.64
C ASP A 110 22.04 11.91 -4.44
N HIS A 111 20.78 12.17 -4.79
CA HIS A 111 20.36 13.33 -5.56
C HIS A 111 19.49 14.33 -4.79
N PHE A 112 19.53 15.59 -5.24
CA PHE A 112 18.77 16.68 -4.62
C PHE A 112 17.26 16.45 -4.68
N MET A 113 16.77 15.86 -5.78
CA MET A 113 15.35 15.61 -6.00
C MET A 113 14.77 14.64 -4.96
N GLU A 114 15.47 13.53 -4.71
CA GLU A 114 15.12 12.52 -3.72
C GLU A 114 15.13 13.10 -2.29
N ARG A 115 16.16 13.88 -1.94
CA ARG A 115 16.23 14.58 -0.66
C ARG A 115 15.08 15.57 -0.50
N SER A 116 14.72 16.31 -1.55
CA SER A 116 13.59 17.23 -1.54
C SER A 116 12.27 16.49 -1.33
N TYR A 117 12.08 15.35 -1.99
CA TYR A 117 10.91 14.50 -1.81
C TYR A 117 10.80 13.98 -0.37
N LEU A 118 11.87 13.40 0.19
CA LEU A 118 11.86 12.88 1.57
C LEU A 118 11.62 13.98 2.60
N ASN A 119 12.21 15.16 2.42
CA ASN A 119 11.95 16.31 3.30
C ASN A 119 10.46 16.69 3.28
N ALA A 120 9.88 16.84 2.09
CA ALA A 120 8.46 17.18 1.92
C ALA A 120 7.53 16.08 2.48
N LEU A 121 7.89 14.81 2.30
CA LEU A 121 7.15 13.68 2.84
C LEU A 121 7.17 13.67 4.37
N GLY A 122 8.35 13.82 4.97
CA GLY A 122 8.47 13.87 6.42
C GLY A 122 7.69 15.04 7.02
N ASP A 123 7.67 16.19 6.33
CA ASP A 123 6.88 17.36 6.75
C ASP A 123 5.37 17.09 6.66
N ALA A 124 4.91 16.47 5.57
CA ALA A 124 3.51 16.06 5.39
C ALA A 124 3.05 15.09 6.48
N LEU A 125 3.92 14.13 6.84
CA LEU A 125 3.67 13.12 7.87
C LEU A 125 3.87 13.64 9.31
N ALA A 126 4.22 14.93 9.46
CA ALA A 126 4.54 15.55 10.74
C ALA A 126 5.60 14.80 11.57
N LEU A 127 6.57 14.15 10.90
CA LEU A 127 7.63 13.41 11.58
C LEU A 127 8.71 14.36 12.12
N PRO A 128 9.15 14.21 13.37
CA PRO A 128 10.29 14.96 13.90
C PRO A 128 11.58 14.72 13.09
N LYS A 129 12.44 15.73 12.98
CA LYS A 129 13.66 15.66 12.13
C LYS A 129 14.68 14.63 12.62
N ASP A 130 14.79 14.47 13.93
CA ASP A 130 15.60 13.44 14.58
C ASP A 130 15.11 12.03 14.22
N VAL A 131 13.80 11.79 14.31
CA VAL A 131 13.21 10.51 13.91
C VAL A 131 13.48 10.19 12.43
N ARG A 132 13.36 11.19 11.55
CA ARG A 132 13.69 11.01 10.12
C ARG A 132 15.16 10.64 9.92
N ALA A 133 16.07 11.33 10.60
CA ALA A 133 17.50 11.08 10.51
C ALA A 133 17.87 9.67 11.00
N ASP A 134 17.27 9.22 12.10
CA ASP A 134 17.47 7.87 12.64
C ASP A 134 17.03 6.79 11.64
N ILE A 135 15.86 6.97 11.01
CA ILE A 135 15.35 6.04 9.98
C ILE A 135 16.28 6.00 8.77
N GLU A 136 16.69 7.16 8.25
CA GLU A 136 17.60 7.22 7.10
C GLU A 136 18.94 6.57 7.39
N GLN A 137 19.49 6.78 8.59
CA GLN A 137 20.76 6.18 8.99
C GLN A 137 20.65 4.65 9.12
N ASP A 138 19.55 4.14 9.68
CA ASP A 138 19.29 2.70 9.80
C ASP A 138 19.20 2.05 8.40
N ILE A 139 18.37 2.60 7.51
CA ILE A 139 18.25 2.13 6.13
C ILE A 139 19.58 2.16 5.40
N GLN A 140 20.35 3.24 5.51
CA GLN A 140 21.64 3.35 4.85
C GLN A 140 22.62 2.27 5.35
N SER A 141 22.62 2.01 6.66
CA SER A 141 23.45 0.96 7.25
C SER A 141 23.04 -0.43 6.75
N GLN A 142 21.73 -0.70 6.63
CA GLN A 142 21.21 -1.95 6.08
C GLN A 142 21.58 -2.13 4.58
N LYS A 143 21.44 -1.07 3.76
CA LYS A 143 21.83 -1.10 2.34
C LYS A 143 23.32 -1.40 2.16
N GLN A 144 24.18 -0.80 2.99
CA GLN A 144 25.62 -1.07 2.98
C GLN A 144 25.95 -2.51 3.37
N ALA A 145 25.26 -3.07 4.36
CA ALA A 145 25.46 -4.45 4.81
C ALA A 145 25.03 -5.51 3.77
N LEU A 146 24.13 -5.17 2.86
CA LEU A 146 23.69 -6.05 1.76
C LEU A 146 24.55 -5.92 0.50
N SER A 147 25.38 -4.87 0.42
CA SER A 147 26.24 -4.57 -0.73
C SER A 147 27.67 -5.13 -0.60
N VAL A 148 27.96 -5.84 0.49
CA VAL A 148 29.24 -6.53 0.79
C VAL A 148 29.14 -8.03 0.54
#